data_AF-A0A399IMU9-F1
#
_entry.id   AF-A0A399IMU9-F1
#
_cell.length_a   1.000
_cell.length_b   1.000
_cell.length_c   1.000
_cell.angle_alpha   90.00
_cell.angle_beta   90.00
_cell.angle_gamma   90.00
#
_symmetry.space_group_name_H-M   'P 1'
#
loop_
_entity.id
_entity.type
_entity.pdbx_description
1 polymer ?
#
loop_
_entity_poly.entity_id
_entity_poly.type
_entity_poly.pdbx_seq_one_letter_code
_entity_poly.pdbx_strand_id
1 'polypeptide(L)' 'MLTDRQQNQINELIGKKVKIVISFKSHVKVLRQDENGLYIRFKNQRVPCKPDTNTLNILFFTALDPKYRKLI' A
#
# COMPACT_ATOMS: atom_id res chain seq x y z
N MET A 1 -8.45 -13.33 4.04
CA MET A 1 -9.35 -12.26 4.56
C MET A 1 -8.55 -11.41 5.54
N LEU A 2 -8.77 -10.10 5.56
CA LEU A 2 -8.19 -9.21 6.57
C LEU A 2 -8.91 -9.46 7.90
N THR A 3 -8.15 -9.51 8.99
CA THR A 3 -8.72 -9.55 10.35
C THR A 3 -9.15 -8.15 10.79
N ASP A 4 -10.10 -8.04 11.72
CA ASP A 4 -10.54 -6.74 12.26
C ASP A 4 -9.38 -5.93 12.83
N ARG A 5 -8.41 -6.60 13.46
CA ARG A 5 -7.18 -5.99 13.96
C ARG A 5 -6.36 -5.36 12.83
N GLN A 6 -6.15 -6.09 11.74
CA GLN A 6 -5.42 -5.58 10.57
C GLN A 6 -6.19 -4.42 9.92
N GLN A 7 -7.52 -4.49 9.87
CA GLN A 7 -8.34 -3.40 9.34
C GLN A 7 -8.19 -2.12 10.17
N ASN A 8 -8.21 -2.23 11.50
CA ASN A 8 -7.97 -1.10 12.40
C ASN A 8 -6.57 -0.50 12.21
N GLN A 9 -5.55 -1.35 12.07
CA GLN A 9 -4.19 -0.89 11.76
C GLN A 9 -4.11 -0.14 10.43
N ILE A 10 -4.78 -0.62 9.38
CA ILE A 10 -4.85 0.11 8.10
C ILE A 10 -5.43 1.50 8.33
N ASN A 11 -6.57 1.58 9.01
CA ASN A 11 -7.27 2.83 9.26
C ASN A 11 -6.40 3.84 10.02
N GLU A 12 -5.63 3.37 11.02
CA GLU A 12 -4.69 4.21 11.77
C GLU A 12 -3.46 4.66 10.95
N LEU A 13 -3.10 3.92 9.91
CA LEU A 13 -1.97 4.20 9.03
C LEU A 13 -2.33 5.09 7.84
N ILE A 14 -3.61 5.24 7.52
CA ILE A 14 -4.06 6.19 6.48
C ILE A 14 -3.63 7.60 6.86
N GLY A 15 -3.05 8.32 5.89
CA GLY A 15 -2.48 9.65 6.11
C GLY A 15 -1.06 9.64 6.68
N LYS A 16 -0.56 8.49 7.17
CA LYS A 16 0.80 8.36 7.71
C LYS A 16 1.78 7.83 6.66
N LYS A 17 3.07 8.08 6.89
CA LYS A 17 4.16 7.50 6.11
C LYS A 17 4.31 6.02 6.48
N VAL A 18 4.22 5.15 5.49
CA VAL A 18 4.37 3.70 5.62
C VAL A 18 5.47 3.20 4.68
N LYS A 19 6.01 2.02 5.01
CA LYS A 19 6.93 1.31 4.13
C LYS A 19 6.14 0.62 3.01
N ILE A 20 6.48 0.92 1.77
CA ILE A 20 5.93 0.31 0.56
C ILE A 20 7.06 -0.43 -0.17
N VAL A 21 6.83 -1.67 -0.55
CA VAL A 21 7.72 -2.42 -1.45
C VAL A 21 7.16 -2.31 -2.87
N ILE A 22 7.97 -1.74 -3.78
CA ILE A 22 7.65 -1.57 -5.20
C ILE A 22 8.83 -2.14 -5.99
N SER A 23 8.58 -3.09 -6.89
CA SER A 23 9.64 -3.71 -7.71
C SER A 23 10.85 -4.16 -6.88
N PHE A 24 10.59 -4.86 -5.77
CA PHE A 24 11.60 -5.35 -4.80
C PHE A 24 12.41 -4.25 -4.08
N LYS A 25 12.06 -2.97 -4.24
CA LYS A 25 12.68 -1.85 -3.53
C LYS A 25 11.73 -1.28 -2.49
N SER A 26 12.29 -0.95 -1.31
CA SER A 26 11.53 -0.30 -0.25
C SER A 26 11.49 1.20 -0.44
N HIS A 27 10.32 1.79 -0.24
CA HIS A 27 10.04 3.21 -0.32
C HIS A 27 9.21 3.64 0.89
N VAL A 28 9.37 4.88 1.34
CA VAL A 28 8.51 5.47 2.36
C VAL A 28 7.53 6.43 1.67
N LYS A 29 6.24 6.15 1.78
CA LYS A 29 5.17 6.95 1.14
C LYS A 29 3.98 7.10 2.06
N VAL A 30 3.18 8.14 1.83
CA VAL A 30 1.94 8.35 2.57
C VAL A 30 0.88 7.39 2.05
N LEU A 31 0.31 6.57 2.94
CA LEU A 31 -0.83 5.72 2.63
C LEU A 31 -2.08 6.60 2.48
N ARG A 32 -2.87 6.34 1.44
CA ARG A 32 -4.13 7.04 1.18
C ARG A 32 -5.21 6.03 0.86
N GLN A 33 -6.46 6.43 1.05
CA GLN A 33 -7.64 5.65 0.67
C GLN A 33 -8.57 6.53 -0.16
N ASP A 34 -9.22 5.92 -1.14
CA ASP A 34 -10.36 6.48 -1.86
C ASP A 34 -11.40 5.37 -2.10
N GLU A 35 -12.43 5.68 -2.89
CA GLU A 35 -13.50 4.75 -3.28
C GLU A 35 -12.99 3.45 -3.93
N ASN A 36 -11.81 3.49 -4.56
CA ASN A 36 -11.17 2.35 -5.20
C ASN A 36 -10.21 1.60 -4.26
N GLY A 37 -10.14 1.97 -2.98
CA GLY A 37 -9.31 1.34 -1.95
C GLY A 37 -7.99 2.07 -1.67
N LEU A 38 -7.01 1.32 -1.16
CA LEU A 38 -5.73 1.87 -0.71
C LEU A 38 -4.80 2.19 -1.88
N TYR A 39 -4.17 3.35 -1.81
CA TYR A 39 -3.20 3.79 -2.81
C TYR A 39 -2.10 4.66 -2.21
N ILE A 40 -1.04 4.83 -2.99
CA ILE A 40 0.02 5.80 -2.74
C ILE A 40 0.22 6.71 -3.97
N ARG A 41 0.85 7.86 -3.76
CA ARG A 41 1.40 8.68 -4.85
C ARG A 41 2.85 8.28 -5.13
N PHE A 42 3.11 7.74 -6.31
CA PHE A 42 4.46 7.39 -6.77
C PHE A 42 4.71 8.04 -8.13
N LYS A 43 5.75 8.87 -8.23
CA LYS A 43 6.08 9.65 -9.45
C LYS A 43 4.86 10.43 -10.00
N ASN A 44 4.16 11.13 -9.10
CA ASN A 44 2.91 11.86 -9.37
C ASN A 44 1.70 11.02 -9.83
N GLN A 45 1.85 9.71 -9.98
CA GLN A 45 0.78 8.81 -10.36
C GLN A 45 0.15 8.14 -9.13
N ARG A 46 -1.15 7.82 -9.25
CA ARG A 46 -1.87 7.00 -8.28
C ARG A 46 -1.50 5.53 -8.52
N VAL A 47 -0.95 4.90 -7.50
CA VAL A 47 -0.58 3.49 -7.55
C VAL A 47 -1.34 2.74 -6.46
N PRO A 48 -2.17 1.74 -6.81
CA PRO A 48 -2.87 0.93 -5.83
C PRO A 48 -1.86 0.12 -5.02
N CYS A 49 -2.14 -0.04 -3.73
CA CYS A 49 -1.27 -0.80 -2.83
C CYS A 49 -2.10 -1.77 -1.99
N LYS A 50 -1.46 -2.84 -1.53
CA LYS A 50 -2.07 -3.87 -0.70
C LYS A 50 -1.24 -4.08 0.57
N PRO A 51 -1.87 -4.22 1.74
CA PRO A 51 -1.14 -4.57 2.95
C PRO A 51 -0.56 -5.97 2.82
N ASP A 52 0.64 -6.18 3.36
CA ASP A 52 1.11 -7.54 3.61
C ASP A 52 0.30 -8.15 4.76
N THR A 53 -0.35 -9.28 4.47
CA THR A 53 -1.25 -9.97 5.41
C THR A 53 -0.66 -11.28 5.93
N ASN A 54 0.59 -11.59 5.56
CA ASN A 54 1.30 -12.78 5.99
C ASN A 54 1.71 -12.73 7.46
N THR A 55 1.64 -11.54 8.08
CA THR A 55 2.01 -11.29 9.47
C THR A 55 0.82 -10.78 10.28
N LEU A 56 0.87 -10.99 11.61
CA LEU A 56 -0.18 -10.56 12.54
C LEU A 56 -0.42 -9.04 12.52
N ASN A 57 0.62 -8.26 12.21
CA ASN A 57 0.57 -6.80 12.11
C ASN A 57 0.98 -6.37 10.71
N ILE A 58 0.44 -5.26 10.21
CA ILE A 58 0.83 -4.75 8.89
C ILE A 58 2.19 -4.04 8.99
N LEU A 59 3.24 -4.71 8.51
CA LEU A 59 4.61 -4.19 8.55
C LEU A 59 4.97 -3.34 7.33
N PHE A 60 4.42 -3.69 6.17
CA PHE A 60 4.64 -2.98 4.92
C PHE A 60 3.47 -3.21 3.97
N PHE A 61 3.38 -2.37 2.95
CA PHE A 61 2.45 -2.56 1.84
C PHE A 61 3.24 -2.90 0.58
N THR A 62 2.59 -3.56 -0.36
CA THR A 62 3.13 -3.85 -1.68
C THR A 62 2.39 -3.06 -2.72
N ALA A 63 3.09 -2.56 -3.73
CA ALA A 63 2.48 -1.88 -4.87
C ALA A 63 3.22 -2.25 -6.15
N LEU A 64 2.52 -2.25 -7.27
CA LEU A 64 3.11 -2.51 -8.59
C LEU A 64 3.67 -1.21 -9.16
N ASP A 65 4.85 -1.26 -9.77
CA ASP A 65 5.39 -0.07 -10.45
C ASP A 65 4.52 0.24 -11.68
N PRO A 66 3.97 1.46 -11.80
CA PRO A 66 3.08 1.83 -12.89
C PRO A 66 3.73 1.71 -14.27
N LYS A 67 5.07 1.71 -14.39
CA LYS A 67 5.74 1.46 -15.68
C LYS A 67 5.47 0.05 -16.23
N TYR A 68 5.23 -0.93 -15.38
CA TYR A 68 4.94 -2.31 -15.81
C TYR A 68 3.44 -2.57 -16.03
N ARG A 69 2.57 -1.58 -15.81
CA ARG A 69 1.12 -1.70 -16.02
C ARG A 69 0.71 -1.71 -17.50
N LYS A 70 1.64 -1.45 -18.43
CA LYS A 70 1.39 -1.47 -19.88
C LYS A 70 1.42 -2.86 -20.53
N LEU A 71 1.66 -3.93 -19.76
CA LEU A 71 1.84 -5.30 -20.29
C LEU A 71 0.67 -6.25 -19.98
N ILE A 72 -0.53 -5.73 -19.72
CA ILE A 72 -1.74 -6.56 -19.53
C ILE A 72 -2.86 -5.98 -20.38
#